data_AF-A0ABD3FA20-F1
#
_entry.id   AF-A0ABD3FA20-F1
#
_cell.length_a   1.000
_cell.length_b   1.000
_cell.length_c   1.000
_cell.angle_alpha   90.00
_cell.angle_beta   90.00
_cell.angle_gamma   90.00
#
_symmetry.space_group_name_H-M   'P 1'
#
loop_
_entity.id
_entity.type
_entity.pdbx_description
1 polymer ?
#
loop_
_entity_poly.entity_id
_entity_poly.type
_entity_poly.pdbx_seq_one_letter_code
_entity_poly.pdbx_strand_id
1 'polypeptide(L)'
;MGLLGADDDDLCVFNALKRVAELTGRPDIVTQQAIDQFVDDELVLYSRDLREGAGRDFAYNAIANTNHSIPGRRGTRVLGEIKIPDGIYIVGAYNHRHIGHGAVLTAQGNKRLIYDLKEGKPILSAKKWINFYAFVRPFIVLK
;
A
#
# COMPACT_ATOMS: atom_id res chain seq x y z
N MET A 1 -8.37 -16.37 -9.92
CA MET A 1 -7.92 -16.48 -8.52
C MET A 1 -6.75 -15.53 -8.39
N GLY A 2 -7.00 -14.30 -7.95
CA GLY A 2 -6.00 -13.23 -7.99
C GLY A 2 -4.80 -13.48 -7.12
N LEU A 3 -3.62 -13.07 -7.58
CA LEU A 3 -2.43 -12.88 -6.75
C LEU A 3 -2.28 -11.38 -6.52
N LEU A 4 -1.70 -10.98 -5.38
CA LEU A 4 -1.16 -9.62 -5.25
C LEU A 4 -0.18 -9.45 -6.40
N GLY A 5 -0.49 -8.54 -7.32
CA GLY A 5 0.32 -8.36 -8.50
C GLY A 5 1.58 -7.64 -8.05
N ALA A 6 2.71 -8.33 -8.05
CA ALA A 6 3.98 -7.61 -8.13
C ALA A 6 3.90 -6.87 -9.46
N ASP A 7 3.58 -5.59 -9.43
CA ASP A 7 3.59 -4.77 -10.63
C ASP A 7 5.05 -4.57 -11.01
N ASP A 8 5.38 -4.79 -12.29
CA ASP A 8 6.74 -4.61 -12.79
C ASP A 8 7.11 -3.11 -12.83
N ASP A 9 6.11 -2.23 -12.72
CA ASP A 9 6.27 -0.81 -12.45
C ASP A 9 6.36 -0.60 -10.92
N ASP A 10 7.49 -0.08 -10.42
CA ASP A 10 7.78 0.18 -8.99
C ASP A 10 6.82 1.19 -8.29
N LEU A 11 5.67 1.47 -8.89
CA LEU A 11 4.64 2.42 -8.46
C LEU A 11 3.50 1.78 -7.65
N CYS A 12 3.67 0.56 -7.13
CA CYS A 12 2.63 -0.18 -6.40
C CYS A 12 1.99 0.61 -5.24
N VAL A 13 2.75 1.48 -4.56
CA VAL A 13 2.23 2.37 -3.50
C VAL A 13 1.28 3.44 -4.07
N PHE A 14 1.58 4.01 -5.23
CA PHE A 14 0.70 4.95 -5.92
C PHE A 14 -0.57 4.28 -6.44
N ASN A 15 -0.47 3.03 -6.89
CA ASN A 15 -1.62 2.21 -7.24
C ASN A 15 -2.52 1.93 -6.02
N ALA A 16 -1.92 1.68 -4.85
CA ALA A 16 -2.67 1.58 -3.60
C ALA A 16 -3.34 2.92 -3.23
N LEU A 17 -2.68 4.06 -3.42
CA LEU A 17 -3.25 5.39 -3.15
C LEU A 17 -4.46 5.69 -4.04
N LYS A 18 -4.36 5.45 -5.35
CA LYS A 18 -5.51 5.51 -6.28
C LYS A 18 -6.65 4.62 -5.82
N ARG A 19 -6.33 3.38 -5.45
CA ARG A 19 -7.35 2.41 -5.06
C ARG A 19 -8.06 2.83 -3.79
N VAL A 20 -7.36 3.45 -2.83
CA VAL A 20 -8.01 4.03 -1.65
C VAL A 20 -8.89 5.21 -2.03
N ALA A 21 -8.41 6.12 -2.88
CA ALA A 21 -9.19 7.26 -3.37
C ALA A 21 -10.53 6.81 -3.99
N GLU A 22 -10.51 5.79 -4.84
CA GLU A 22 -11.71 5.15 -5.39
C GLU A 22 -12.65 4.59 -4.31
N LEU A 23 -12.11 3.82 -3.36
CA LEU A 23 -12.90 3.22 -2.27
C LEU A 23 -13.50 4.27 -1.32
N THR A 24 -12.89 5.45 -1.22
CA THR A 24 -13.44 6.59 -0.47
C THR A 24 -14.45 7.43 -1.26
N GLY A 25 -14.72 7.08 -2.53
CA GLY A 25 -15.63 7.84 -3.41
C GLY A 25 -15.05 9.17 -3.89
N ARG A 26 -13.73 9.34 -3.81
CA ARG A 26 -12.99 10.55 -4.17
C ARG A 26 -11.82 10.24 -5.10
N PRO A 27 -12.06 9.64 -6.28
CA PRO A 27 -10.99 9.28 -7.22
C PRO A 27 -10.20 10.50 -7.73
N ASP A 28 -10.74 11.70 -7.57
CA ASP A 28 -10.15 12.98 -7.95
C ASP A 28 -8.94 13.39 -7.10
N ILE A 29 -8.77 12.84 -5.90
CA ILE A 29 -7.70 13.27 -4.97
C ILE A 29 -6.33 12.63 -5.29
N VAL A 30 -6.31 11.53 -6.04
CA VAL A 30 -5.09 10.87 -6.52
C VAL A 30 -5.23 10.59 -8.02
N THR A 31 -4.83 11.55 -8.85
CA THR A 31 -4.88 11.40 -10.31
C THR A 31 -3.60 10.77 -10.85
N GLN A 32 -3.67 10.12 -12.02
CA GLN A 32 -2.47 9.65 -12.73
C GLN A 32 -1.52 10.82 -13.02
N GLN A 33 -2.05 11.98 -13.43
CA GLN A 33 -1.26 13.17 -13.69
C GLN A 33 -0.46 13.64 -12.46
N ALA A 34 -1.05 13.61 -11.26
CA ALA A 34 -0.35 13.98 -10.04
C ALA A 34 0.77 12.99 -9.68
N ILE A 35 0.56 11.70 -9.96
CA ILE A 35 1.60 10.66 -9.78
C ILE A 35 2.73 10.86 -10.78
N ASP A 36 2.40 11.07 -12.06
CA ASP A 36 3.39 11.26 -13.12
C ASP A 36 4.23 12.50 -12.83
N GLN A 37 3.59 13.62 -12.47
CA GLN A 37 4.28 14.84 -12.07
C GLN A 37 5.21 14.60 -10.87
N PHE A 38 4.74 13.88 -9.85
CA PHE A 38 5.56 13.56 -8.68
C PHE A 38 6.78 12.70 -9.04
N VAL A 39 6.60 11.71 -9.91
CA VAL A 39 7.68 10.82 -10.37
C VAL A 39 8.69 11.60 -11.20
N ASP A 40 8.22 12.45 -12.12
CA ASP A 40 9.08 13.28 -12.95
C ASP A 40 9.82 14.33 -12.10
N ASP A 41 9.17 14.92 -11.09
CA ASP A 41 9.80 15.86 -10.16
C ASP A 41 10.90 15.18 -9.34
N GLU A 42 10.70 13.96 -8.84
CA GLU A 42 11.74 13.22 -8.10
C GLU A 42 12.95 12.90 -8.98
N LEU A 43 12.73 12.58 -10.26
CA LEU A 43 13.80 12.39 -11.23
C LEU A 43 14.54 13.70 -11.51
N VAL A 44 13.83 14.79 -11.77
CA VAL A 44 14.43 16.08 -12.15
C VAL A 44 15.12 16.76 -10.97
N LEU A 45 14.48 16.79 -9.79
CA LEU A 45 14.94 17.55 -8.62
C LEU A 45 15.95 16.77 -7.78
N TYR A 46 15.83 15.44 -7.73
CA TYR A 46 16.66 14.60 -6.85
C TYR A 46 17.45 13.53 -7.60
N SER A 47 17.34 13.44 -8.94
CA SER A 47 17.99 12.40 -9.76
C SER A 47 17.63 10.99 -9.29
N ARG A 48 16.39 10.81 -8.83
CA ARG A 48 15.84 9.54 -8.36
C ARG A 48 14.79 9.06 -9.34
N ASP A 49 15.13 8.05 -10.13
CA ASP A 49 14.13 7.40 -10.95
C ASP A 49 13.31 6.41 -10.10
N LEU A 50 12.09 6.80 -9.76
CA LEU A 50 11.17 5.94 -9.01
C LEU A 50 10.69 4.73 -9.82
N ARG A 51 10.95 4.69 -11.13
CA ARG A 51 10.59 3.60 -12.06
C ARG A 51 11.70 2.54 -12.18
N GLU A 52 12.90 2.77 -11.65
CA GLU A 52 14.05 1.83 -11.71
C GLU A 52 14.33 1.10 -10.38
N GLY A 53 13.30 0.84 -9.56
CA GLY A 53 13.46 0.11 -8.30
C GLY A 53 14.06 0.93 -7.15
N ALA A 54 14.55 2.14 -7.42
CA ALA A 54 15.02 3.09 -6.40
C ALA A 54 13.87 3.71 -5.59
N GLY A 55 12.61 3.55 -6.05
CA GLY A 55 11.40 3.81 -5.25
C GLY A 55 11.30 2.97 -3.98
N ARG A 56 12.16 1.97 -3.78
CA ARG A 56 12.24 1.17 -2.54
C ARG A 56 12.61 1.97 -1.29
N ASP A 57 13.36 3.07 -1.43
CA ASP A 57 13.76 3.94 -0.31
C ASP A 57 12.79 5.12 -0.09
N PHE A 58 11.92 5.41 -1.06
CA PHE A 58 10.99 6.52 -0.94
C PHE A 58 9.74 6.11 -0.15
N ALA A 59 9.36 7.01 0.75
CA ALA A 59 8.23 6.96 1.68
C ALA A 59 8.41 6.23 3.02
N TYR A 60 9.57 5.68 3.41
CA TYR A 60 9.68 5.11 4.77
C TYR A 60 9.60 6.17 5.87
N ASN A 61 10.30 7.31 5.74
CA ASN A 61 10.36 8.31 6.81
C ASN A 61 9.08 9.15 6.96
N ALA A 62 8.39 9.45 5.87
CA ALA A 62 7.06 10.08 5.92
C ALA A 62 5.96 9.09 6.39
N ILE A 63 6.12 7.80 6.07
CA ILE A 63 5.23 6.68 6.48
C ILE A 63 5.64 6.05 7.84
N ALA A 64 6.71 6.51 8.51
CA ALA A 64 7.09 6.01 9.85
C ALA A 64 6.26 6.60 11.02
N ASN A 65 6.03 7.92 11.05
CA ASN A 65 5.40 8.66 12.16
C ASN A 65 3.98 8.23 12.67
N THR A 66 3.13 7.59 11.88
CA THR A 66 1.79 7.05 12.22
C THR A 66 1.60 5.61 11.73
N ASN A 67 2.66 4.81 11.78
CA ASN A 67 2.62 3.41 11.38
C ASN A 67 2.02 2.52 12.49
N HIS A 68 1.00 1.73 12.16
CA HIS A 68 0.39 0.75 13.07
C HIS A 68 1.01 -0.64 12.96
N SER A 69 1.97 -0.89 12.05
CA SER A 69 2.71 -2.15 12.05
C SER A 69 3.64 -2.21 13.26
N ILE A 70 3.70 -3.39 13.90
CA ILE A 70 4.62 -3.63 15.01
C ILE A 70 5.96 -4.10 14.40
N PRO A 71 7.07 -3.37 14.61
CA PRO A 71 8.38 -3.78 14.11
C PRO A 71 8.77 -5.20 14.57
N GLY A 72 9.39 -5.98 13.69
CA GLY A 72 9.92 -7.31 14.01
C GLY A 72 8.93 -8.49 13.96
N ARG A 73 7.63 -8.26 13.70
CA ARG A 73 6.62 -9.33 13.58
C ARG A 73 6.40 -9.77 12.13
N ARG A 74 6.33 -11.09 11.89
CA ARG A 74 6.13 -11.72 10.58
C ARG A 74 4.78 -12.44 10.50
N GLY A 75 4.20 -12.47 9.31
CA GLY A 75 3.07 -13.31 8.89
C GLY A 75 1.72 -12.62 8.89
N THR A 76 0.72 -13.28 8.30
CA THR A 76 -0.70 -12.88 8.30
C THR A 76 -1.30 -12.62 9.67
N ARG A 77 -0.73 -13.26 10.69
CA ARG A 77 -1.13 -13.16 12.08
C ARG A 77 -1.03 -11.73 12.59
N VAL A 78 -0.15 -10.91 12.01
CA VAL A 78 -0.05 -9.47 12.30
C VAL A 78 -1.40 -8.76 12.14
N LEU A 79 -2.18 -9.03 11.09
CA LEU A 79 -3.50 -8.38 10.91
C LEU A 79 -4.54 -8.79 11.96
N GLY A 80 -4.39 -9.97 12.57
CA GLY A 80 -5.26 -10.41 13.67
C GLY A 80 -4.82 -9.89 15.03
N GLU A 81 -3.55 -9.48 15.16
CA GLU A 81 -2.96 -8.99 16.42
C GLU A 81 -3.00 -7.46 16.52
N ILE A 82 -2.96 -6.74 15.39
CA ILE A 82 -3.04 -5.28 15.38
C ILE A 82 -4.47 -4.82 15.71
N LYS A 83 -4.58 -4.02 16.78
CA LYS A 83 -5.80 -3.30 17.11
C LYS A 83 -5.86 -2.02 16.27
N ILE A 84 -6.45 -2.12 15.08
CA ILE A 84 -6.71 -0.98 14.20
C ILE A 84 -8.21 -0.64 14.21
N PRO A 85 -8.60 0.65 14.32
CA PRO A 85 -10.00 1.09 14.19
C PRO A 85 -10.61 0.73 12.83
N ASP A 86 -11.93 0.81 12.73
CA ASP A 86 -12.62 0.69 11.45
C ASP A 86 -12.19 1.83 10.51
N GLY A 87 -11.89 1.48 9.26
CA GLY A 87 -11.33 2.44 8.29
C GLY A 87 -10.62 1.80 7.11
N ILE A 88 -9.98 2.66 6.32
CA ILE A 88 -9.22 2.29 5.13
C ILE A 88 -7.75 2.64 5.36
N TYR A 89 -6.86 1.74 4.97
CA TYR A 89 -5.45 1.81 5.25
C TYR A 89 -4.63 1.53 3.99
N ILE A 90 -3.50 2.22 3.84
CA ILE A 90 -2.44 1.81 2.91
C ILE A 90 -1.53 0.84 3.64
N VAL A 91 -1.17 -0.26 2.98
CA VAL A 91 -0.26 -1.26 3.52
C VAL A 91 0.91 -1.51 2.57
N GLY A 92 2.11 -1.55 3.14
CA GLY A 92 3.30 -2.09 2.48
C GLY A 92 3.60 -3.45 3.07
N ALA A 93 3.73 -4.48 2.22
CA ALA A 93 3.93 -5.85 2.66
C ALA A 93 4.92 -6.59 1.75
N TYR A 94 5.60 -7.60 2.29
CA TYR A 94 6.55 -8.43 1.55
C TYR A 94 6.16 -9.90 1.65
N ASN A 95 6.44 -10.66 0.59
CA ASN A 95 6.29 -12.11 0.59
C ASN A 95 7.56 -12.84 1.11
N HIS A 96 7.53 -14.17 1.10
CA HIS A 96 8.64 -15.02 1.58
C HIS A 96 9.94 -14.88 0.76
N ARG A 97 9.86 -14.34 -0.46
CA ARG A 97 11.01 -14.04 -1.33
C ARG A 97 11.49 -12.60 -1.21
N HIS A 98 11.01 -11.84 -0.22
CA HIS A 98 11.31 -10.42 -0.01
C HIS A 98 10.89 -9.52 -1.19
N ILE A 99 9.89 -9.95 -1.97
CA ILE A 99 9.26 -9.09 -2.97
C ILE A 99 8.24 -8.23 -2.24
N GLY A 100 8.43 -6.91 -2.28
CA GLY A 100 7.55 -5.92 -1.66
C GLY A 100 6.36 -5.56 -2.55
N HIS A 101 5.25 -5.16 -1.94
CA HIS A 101 4.06 -4.68 -2.64
C HIS A 101 3.26 -3.70 -1.78
N GLY A 102 2.70 -2.68 -2.43
CA GLY A 102 1.74 -1.75 -1.88
C GLY A 102 0.31 -2.21 -2.16
N ALA A 103 -0.54 -2.22 -1.14
CA ALA A 103 -1.95 -2.61 -1.28
C ALA A 103 -2.84 -1.78 -0.35
N VAL A 104 -4.14 -2.00 -0.45
CA VAL A 104 -5.15 -1.38 0.42
C VAL A 104 -5.69 -2.41 1.40
N LEU A 105 -5.84 -2.02 2.66
CA LEU A 105 -6.53 -2.79 3.69
C LEU A 105 -7.78 -2.04 4.14
N THR A 106 -8.94 -2.71 4.16
CA THR A 106 -10.12 -2.21 4.87
C THR A 106 -10.32 -3.01 6.16
N ALA A 107 -10.62 -2.29 7.24
CA ALA A 107 -10.94 -2.83 8.55
C ALA A 107 -12.38 -2.47 8.92
N GLN A 108 -13.17 -3.50 9.26
CA GLN A 108 -14.53 -3.32 9.78
C GLN A 108 -14.81 -4.42 10.82
N GLY A 109 -14.88 -4.06 12.09
CA GLY A 109 -14.89 -5.01 13.22
C GLY A 109 -13.70 -5.97 13.14
N ASN A 110 -13.96 -7.27 13.00
CA ASN A 110 -12.92 -8.30 12.80
C ASN A 110 -12.64 -8.62 11.33
N LYS A 111 -13.38 -8.00 10.40
CA LYS A 111 -13.21 -8.22 8.96
C LYS A 111 -12.01 -7.43 8.46
N ARG A 112 -11.14 -8.11 7.72
CA ARG A 112 -9.93 -7.54 7.10
C ARG A 112 -9.90 -7.97 5.63
N LEU A 113 -10.04 -7.02 4.72
CA LEU A 113 -10.03 -7.24 3.27
C LEU A 113 -8.86 -6.48 2.63
N ILE A 114 -8.17 -7.13 1.71
CA ILE A 114 -7.03 -6.54 0.98
C ILE A 114 -7.44 -6.33 -0.46
N TYR A 115 -7.10 -5.17 -1.03
CA TYR A 115 -7.37 -4.83 -2.43
C TYR A 115 -6.08 -4.43 -3.12
N ASP A 116 -6.01 -4.79 -4.40
CA ASP A 116 -5.01 -4.32 -5.36
C ASP A 116 -5.77 -3.57 -6.46
N LEU A 117 -5.09 -2.63 -7.11
CA LEU A 117 -5.65 -1.87 -8.22
C LEU A 117 -6.07 -2.81 -9.37
N LYS A 118 -5.30 -3.88 -9.64
CA LYS A 118 -5.53 -4.77 -10.79
C LYS A 118 -6.82 -5.60 -10.72
N GLU A 119 -7.28 -5.99 -9.53
CA GLU A 119 -8.39 -6.94 -9.39
C GLU A 119 -9.75 -6.27 -9.16
N GLY A 120 -9.80 -5.00 -8.72
CA GLY A 120 -11.03 -4.26 -8.42
C GLY A 120 -11.92 -4.86 -7.30
N LYS A 121 -11.59 -6.05 -6.79
CA LYS A 121 -12.27 -6.81 -5.73
C LYS A 121 -11.27 -7.20 -4.65
N PRO A 122 -11.73 -7.60 -3.44
CA PRO A 122 -10.84 -8.09 -2.41
C PRO A 122 -10.07 -9.34 -2.87
N ILE A 123 -8.74 -9.35 -2.68
CA ILE A 123 -7.88 -10.48 -2.98
C ILE A 123 -7.91 -11.45 -1.80
N LEU A 124 -8.65 -12.55 -1.97
CA LEU A 124 -8.78 -13.59 -0.94
C LEU A 124 -7.46 -14.30 -0.63
N SER A 125 -6.57 -14.43 -1.62
CA SER A 125 -5.27 -15.08 -1.49
C SER A 125 -4.20 -14.20 -0.83
N ALA A 126 -4.44 -12.89 -0.68
CA ALA A 126 -3.44 -11.92 -0.24
C ALA A 126 -2.82 -12.30 1.11
N LYS A 127 -3.64 -12.86 2.01
CA LYS A 127 -3.16 -13.41 3.29
C LYS A 127 -2.06 -14.48 3.04
N LYS A 128 -2.28 -15.45 2.15
CA LYS A 128 -1.28 -16.50 1.90
C LYS A 128 0.02 -15.97 1.27
N TRP A 129 -0.05 -14.84 0.56
CA TRP A 129 1.11 -14.21 -0.07
C TRP A 129 1.96 -13.42 0.93
N ILE A 130 1.33 -12.72 1.87
CA ILE A 130 2.00 -11.79 2.79
C ILE A 130 2.76 -12.54 3.88
N ASN A 131 4.07 -12.33 3.91
CA ASN A 131 4.98 -12.86 4.92
C ASN A 131 5.36 -11.82 5.97
N PHE A 132 5.38 -10.52 5.68
CA PHE A 132 5.53 -9.48 6.71
C PHE A 132 4.93 -8.15 6.24
N TYR A 133 4.40 -7.36 7.18
CA TYR A 133 3.93 -6.00 6.93
C TYR A 133 5.02 -5.00 7.32
N ALA A 134 5.48 -4.20 6.37
CA ALA A 134 6.37 -3.07 6.64
C ALA A 134 5.62 -1.92 7.30
N PHE A 135 4.43 -1.58 6.78
CA PHE A 135 3.59 -0.56 7.39
C PHE A 135 2.10 -0.83 7.18
N VAL A 136 1.29 -0.30 8.11
CA VAL A 136 -0.17 -0.23 8.03
C VAL A 136 -0.58 1.16 8.49
N ARG A 137 -1.16 1.96 7.60
CA ARG A 137 -1.35 3.40 7.82
C ARG A 137 -2.75 3.86 7.46
N PRO A 138 -3.43 4.63 8.32
CA PRO A 138 -4.77 5.09 8.03
C PRO A 138 -4.71 6.08 6.86
N PHE A 139 -5.65 5.95 5.95
CA PHE A 139 -5.87 6.93 4.91
C PHE A 139 -7.15 7.69 5.24
N ILE A 140 -7.00 8.99 5.48
CA ILE A 140 -8.08 9.86 5.93
C ILE A 140 -8.30 10.90 4.83
N VAL A 141 -9.48 10.89 4.24
CA VAL A 141 -9.93 11.98 3.37
C VAL A 141 -10.60 13.02 4.24
N LEU A 142 -9.97 14.19 4.37
CA LEU A 142 -10.59 15.35 5.00
C LEU A 142 -11.66 15.88 4.05
N LYS A 143 -12.82 16.21 4.61
CA LYS A 143 -13.92 16.85 3.88
C LYS A 143 -13.66 18.34 3.71
#